data_AF-A0A358D5D5-F1
#
_entry.id   AF-A0A358D5D5-F1
#
_cell.length_a   1.000
_cell.length_b   1.000
_cell.length_c   1.000
_cell.angle_alpha   90.00
_cell.angle_beta   90.00
_cell.angle_gamma   90.00
#
_symmetry.space_group_name_H-M   'P 1'
#
loop_
_entity.id
_entity.type
_entity.pdbx_description
1 polymer ?
#
loop_
_entity_poly.entity_id
_entity_poly.type
_entity_poly.pdbx_seq_one_letter_code
_entity_poly.pdbx_strand_id
1 'polypeptide(L)'
;MTSAESVATPALSREEAPGGEWWRTAVIYQIYPRSFADQSGDGIGDLRGVTSHLGDLAALGVDAIWLSPFQRSPQKDAGYDVADYCDVDPIFGTLADFDEMLAQAHARGIRIIVDLVPNHSSDQHAWFQEAVASPAGSPERARYIFRDGKGANGELPPNNWESVFGGGAWTRLTQPDG
;
A
#
# COMPACT_ATOMS: atom_id res chain seq x y z
N MET A 1 30.49 -43.75 38.91
CA MET A 1 29.24 -43.50 38.16
C MET A 1 29.05 -42.01 38.11
N THR A 2 29.32 -41.40 36.96
CA THR A 2 28.94 -40.02 36.64
C THR A 2 28.55 -40.06 35.17
N SER A 3 27.25 -40.20 34.94
CA SER A 3 26.66 -40.08 33.60
C SER A 3 26.79 -38.64 33.15
N ALA A 4 27.44 -38.42 32.00
CA ALA A 4 27.38 -37.15 31.31
C ALA A 4 26.02 -37.05 30.62
N GLU A 5 25.18 -36.11 31.04
CA GLU A 5 23.97 -35.76 30.30
C GLU A 5 24.37 -35.08 28.99
N SER A 6 23.95 -35.68 27.88
CA SER A 6 24.01 -35.08 26.54
C SER A 6 22.97 -33.97 26.47
N VAL A 7 23.40 -32.72 26.56
CA VAL A 7 22.56 -31.57 26.23
C VAL A 7 22.30 -31.60 24.72
N ALA A 8 21.07 -31.92 24.33
CA ALA A 8 20.66 -31.86 22.93
C ALA A 8 20.62 -30.38 22.49
N THR A 9 21.41 -30.03 21.48
CA THR A 9 21.28 -28.75 20.78
C THR A 9 19.89 -28.68 20.14
N PRO A 10 19.08 -27.64 20.39
CA PRO A 10 17.79 -27.52 19.72
C PRO A 10 18.05 -27.38 18.22
N ALA A 11 17.38 -28.19 17.40
CA ALA A 11 17.37 -27.97 15.97
C ALA A 11 16.67 -26.62 15.71
N LEU A 12 17.39 -25.68 15.10
CA LEU A 12 16.80 -24.44 14.61
C LEU A 12 15.64 -24.79 13.69
N SER A 13 14.52 -24.09 13.87
CA SER A 13 13.41 -24.21 12.92
C SER A 13 13.91 -23.84 11.53
N ARG A 14 13.31 -24.41 10.48
CA ARG A 14 13.77 -24.18 9.09
C ARG A 14 13.82 -22.68 8.76
N GLU A 15 13.01 -21.84 9.40
CA GLU A 15 13.03 -20.38 9.24
C GLU A 15 14.26 -19.67 9.82
N GLU A 16 14.95 -20.27 10.80
CA GLU A 16 16.09 -19.65 11.50
C GLU A 16 17.45 -19.98 10.85
N ALA A 17 17.48 -20.88 9.86
CA ALA A 17 18.68 -21.20 9.08
C ALA A 17 18.82 -20.23 7.87
N PRO A 18 20.03 -19.78 7.52
CA PRO A 18 20.25 -19.01 6.29
C PRO A 18 19.77 -19.79 5.06
N GLY A 19 18.87 -19.19 4.27
CA GLY A 19 18.22 -19.84 3.13
C GLY A 19 16.86 -20.48 3.44
N GLY A 20 16.45 -20.50 4.71
CA GLY A 20 15.18 -21.03 5.15
C GLY A 20 14.11 -19.96 5.47
N GLU A 21 14.43 -18.69 5.26
CA GLU A 21 13.49 -17.58 5.43
C GLU A 21 12.24 -17.82 4.55
N TRP A 22 11.04 -17.67 5.13
CA TRP A 22 9.77 -18.05 4.51
C TRP A 22 9.58 -17.50 3.08
N TRP A 23 10.00 -16.26 2.84
CA TRP A 23 9.80 -15.54 1.58
C TRP A 23 10.64 -16.10 0.43
N ARG A 24 11.64 -16.95 0.70
CA ARG A 24 12.45 -17.58 -0.36
C ARG A 24 11.73 -18.71 -1.08
N THR A 25 10.73 -19.33 -0.44
CA THR A 25 10.00 -20.48 -0.99
C THR A 25 8.49 -20.31 -0.99
N ALA A 26 7.99 -19.16 -0.54
CA ALA A 26 6.57 -18.90 -0.40
C ALA A 26 5.81 -18.91 -1.72
N VAL A 27 4.62 -19.51 -1.71
CA VAL A 27 3.58 -19.27 -2.70
C VAL A 27 2.86 -17.97 -2.33
N ILE A 28 3.17 -16.90 -3.05
CA ILE A 28 2.56 -15.57 -2.87
C ILE A 28 1.40 -15.41 -3.84
N TYR A 29 0.21 -15.10 -3.30
CA TYR A 29 -1.00 -14.85 -4.09
C TYR A 29 -1.36 -13.37 -4.02
N GLN A 30 -1.30 -12.68 -5.15
CA GLN A 30 -1.71 -11.27 -5.21
C GLN A 30 -3.23 -11.16 -5.33
N ILE A 31 -3.84 -10.38 -4.44
CA ILE A 31 -5.27 -10.07 -4.46
C ILE A 31 -5.43 -8.60 -4.83
N TYR A 32 -6.27 -8.36 -5.83
CA TYR A 32 -6.83 -7.05 -6.13
C TYR A 32 -8.21 -6.95 -5.44
N PRO A 33 -8.33 -6.27 -4.28
CA PRO A 33 -9.50 -6.40 -3.39
C PRO A 33 -10.82 -6.09 -4.08
N ARG A 34 -10.84 -5.01 -4.87
CA ARG A 34 -12.01 -4.50 -5.60
C ARG A 34 -12.71 -5.52 -6.49
N SER A 35 -12.02 -6.56 -6.93
CA SER A 35 -12.56 -7.56 -7.87
C SER A 35 -12.45 -8.99 -7.37
N PHE A 36 -12.09 -9.19 -6.10
CA PHE A 36 -11.89 -10.53 -5.57
C PHE A 36 -13.19 -11.18 -5.09
N ALA A 37 -13.84 -10.59 -4.07
CA ALA A 37 -15.10 -11.10 -3.54
C ALA A 37 -15.86 -9.96 -2.83
N ASP A 38 -17.11 -9.75 -3.20
CA ASP A 38 -18.02 -8.78 -2.60
C ASP A 38 -18.85 -9.46 -1.50
N GLN A 39 -18.67 -9.02 -0.26
CA GLN A 39 -19.40 -9.53 0.90
C GLN A 39 -20.50 -8.57 1.35
N SER A 40 -20.40 -7.29 0.99
CA SER A 40 -21.36 -6.24 1.33
C SER A 40 -22.60 -6.23 0.43
N GLY A 41 -22.47 -6.73 -0.80
CA GLY A 41 -23.51 -6.79 -1.83
C GLY A 41 -23.63 -5.53 -2.68
N ASP A 42 -22.62 -4.65 -2.68
CA ASP A 42 -22.62 -3.38 -3.43
C ASP A 42 -21.98 -3.48 -4.83
N GLY A 43 -21.47 -4.66 -5.19
CA GLY A 43 -20.81 -4.95 -6.47
C GLY A 43 -19.29 -4.70 -6.46
N ILE A 44 -18.71 -4.33 -5.32
CA ILE A 44 -17.27 -4.09 -5.14
C ILE A 44 -16.71 -5.11 -4.15
N GLY A 45 -15.57 -5.73 -4.50
CA GLY A 45 -14.90 -6.63 -3.58
C GLY A 45 -14.32 -5.90 -2.36
N ASP A 46 -14.41 -6.51 -1.19
CA ASP A 46 -14.10 -5.89 0.11
C ASP A 46 -13.26 -6.81 1.03
N LEU A 47 -12.74 -6.28 2.13
CA LEU A 47 -11.86 -7.05 3.05
C LEU A 47 -12.59 -8.22 3.73
N ARG A 48 -13.91 -8.11 3.93
CA ARG A 48 -14.72 -9.20 4.49
C ARG A 48 -14.89 -10.33 3.48
N GLY A 49 -14.97 -10.00 2.20
CA GLY A 49 -14.91 -10.96 1.09
C GLY A 49 -13.56 -11.65 0.99
N VAL A 50 -12.44 -10.93 1.18
CA VAL A 50 -11.13 -11.58 1.31
C VAL A 50 -11.12 -12.56 2.49
N THR A 51 -11.65 -12.12 3.64
CA THR A 51 -11.72 -12.94 4.87
C THR A 51 -12.51 -14.23 4.67
N SER A 52 -13.65 -14.18 3.97
CA SER A 52 -14.51 -15.35 3.76
C SER A 52 -13.86 -16.45 2.91
N HIS A 53 -12.87 -16.10 2.09
CA HIS A 53 -12.14 -17.02 1.21
C HIS A 53 -10.75 -17.43 1.72
N LEU A 54 -10.34 -17.02 2.93
CA LEU A 54 -9.05 -17.44 3.51
C LEU A 54 -8.93 -18.96 3.66
N GLY A 55 -10.06 -19.67 3.86
CA GLY A 55 -10.08 -21.13 3.88
C GLY A 55 -9.72 -21.76 2.53
N ASP A 56 -10.22 -21.19 1.43
CA ASP A 56 -9.93 -21.65 0.07
C ASP A 56 -8.47 -21.39 -0.29
N LEU A 57 -7.93 -20.22 0.08
CA LEU A 57 -6.53 -19.87 -0.13
C LEU A 57 -5.58 -20.79 0.66
N ALA A 58 -5.94 -21.13 1.90
CA ALA A 58 -5.19 -22.12 2.67
C ALA A 58 -5.22 -23.51 2.01
N ALA A 59 -6.37 -23.95 1.51
CA ALA A 59 -6.51 -25.23 0.80
C ALA A 59 -5.72 -25.27 -0.51
N LEU A 60 -5.55 -24.13 -1.18
CA LEU A 60 -4.72 -23.98 -2.37
C LEU A 60 -3.21 -24.05 -2.06
N GLY A 61 -2.81 -23.91 -0.79
CA GLY A 61 -1.41 -23.89 -0.37
C GLY A 61 -0.74 -22.52 -0.48
N VAL A 62 -1.51 -21.44 -0.34
CA VAL A 62 -0.97 -20.07 -0.30
C VAL A 62 -0.27 -19.83 1.04
N ASP A 63 0.98 -19.37 0.99
CA ASP A 63 1.76 -19.01 2.20
C ASP A 63 1.60 -17.52 2.56
N ALA A 64 1.36 -16.66 1.56
CA ALA A 64 1.17 -15.24 1.76
C ALA A 64 0.22 -14.61 0.73
N ILE A 65 -0.56 -13.65 1.19
CA ILE A 65 -1.39 -12.78 0.36
C ILE A 65 -0.68 -11.44 0.20
N TRP A 66 -0.56 -10.97 -1.04
CA TRP A 66 -0.17 -9.60 -1.33
C TRP A 66 -1.39 -8.80 -1.76
N LEU A 67 -1.80 -7.84 -0.94
CA LEU A 67 -2.92 -6.96 -1.26
C LEU A 67 -2.43 -5.76 -2.07
N SER A 68 -3.01 -5.55 -3.25
CA SER A 68 -3.02 -4.22 -3.89
C SER A 68 -3.63 -3.17 -2.95
N PRO A 69 -3.40 -1.86 -3.19
CA PRO A 69 -3.81 -0.81 -2.26
C PRO A 69 -5.27 -0.87 -1.85
N PHE A 70 -5.49 -0.78 -0.54
CA PHE A 70 -6.81 -0.72 0.11
C PHE A 70 -6.92 0.47 1.07
N GLN A 71 -5.87 1.30 1.15
CA GLN A 71 -5.84 2.52 1.92
C GLN A 71 -6.73 3.59 1.30
N ARG A 72 -7.10 4.59 2.11
CA ARG A 72 -7.97 5.69 1.70
C ARG A 72 -7.45 6.39 0.43
N SER A 73 -8.27 6.44 -0.61
CA SER A 73 -7.89 6.99 -1.91
C SER A 73 -9.09 7.63 -2.61
N PRO A 74 -8.89 8.71 -3.40
CA PRO A 74 -9.91 9.21 -4.33
C PRO A 74 -10.20 8.27 -5.51
N GLN A 75 -9.45 7.17 -5.63
CA GLN A 75 -9.61 6.11 -6.63
C GLN A 75 -9.36 6.58 -8.07
N LYS A 76 -8.56 7.65 -8.28
CA LYS A 76 -8.19 8.12 -9.63
C LYS A 76 -7.22 7.17 -10.32
N ASP A 77 -6.43 6.42 -9.54
CA ASP A 77 -5.54 5.37 -10.01
C ASP A 77 -5.75 4.08 -9.19
N ALA A 78 -7.02 3.70 -9.01
CA ALA A 78 -7.42 2.42 -8.43
C ALA A 78 -6.77 2.10 -7.06
N GLY A 79 -6.56 3.13 -6.22
CA GLY A 79 -6.01 2.99 -4.87
C GLY A 79 -4.54 3.40 -4.75
N TYR A 80 -3.81 3.55 -5.86
CA TYR A 80 -2.40 3.97 -5.82
C TYR A 80 -2.24 5.48 -5.56
N ASP A 81 -3.30 6.29 -5.79
CA ASP A 81 -3.39 7.68 -5.36
C ASP A 81 -3.84 7.79 -3.88
N VAL A 82 -2.95 7.44 -2.95
CA VAL A 82 -3.26 7.36 -1.51
C VAL A 82 -3.42 8.74 -0.87
N ALA A 83 -4.55 8.98 -0.20
CA ALA A 83 -4.85 10.20 0.55
C ALA A 83 -4.64 10.07 2.07
N ASP A 84 -4.69 8.85 2.60
CA ASP A 84 -4.33 8.54 3.99
C ASP A 84 -3.75 7.12 4.06
N TYR A 85 -2.47 6.98 4.40
CA TYR A 85 -1.78 5.69 4.50
C TYR A 85 -2.13 4.91 5.78
N CYS A 86 -2.82 5.54 6.73
CA CYS A 86 -3.08 4.98 8.06
C CYS A 86 -4.52 4.48 8.24
N ASP A 87 -5.37 4.59 7.22
CA ASP A 87 -6.77 4.16 7.27
C ASP A 87 -7.16 3.36 6.03
N VAL A 88 -8.21 2.55 6.16
CA VAL A 88 -8.81 1.74 5.09
C VAL A 88 -9.78 2.61 4.29
N ASP A 89 -9.79 2.44 2.96
CA ASP A 89 -10.80 3.07 2.12
C ASP A 89 -12.20 2.51 2.48
N PRO A 90 -13.19 3.37 2.77
CA PRO A 90 -14.53 2.91 3.12
C PRO A 90 -15.20 2.00 2.08
N ILE A 91 -14.76 2.02 0.82
CA ILE A 91 -15.26 1.08 -0.21
C ILE A 91 -14.82 -0.37 0.06
N PHE A 92 -13.76 -0.58 0.84
CA PHE A 92 -13.22 -1.91 1.17
C PHE A 92 -13.53 -2.34 2.60
N GLY A 93 -13.99 -1.42 3.46
CA GLY A 93 -14.37 -1.69 4.84
C GLY A 93 -13.70 -0.73 5.82
N THR A 94 -13.30 -1.26 6.97
CA THR A 94 -12.72 -0.50 8.09
C THR A 94 -11.39 -1.10 8.57
N LEU A 95 -10.65 -0.36 9.40
CA LEU A 95 -9.49 -0.92 10.11
C LEU A 95 -9.84 -2.17 10.93
N ALA A 96 -11.03 -2.24 11.51
CA ALA A 96 -11.48 -3.43 12.25
C ALA A 96 -11.68 -4.64 11.33
N ASP A 97 -12.19 -4.42 10.10
CA ASP A 97 -12.29 -5.50 9.11
C ASP A 97 -10.91 -5.98 8.66
N PHE A 98 -9.93 -5.07 8.55
CA PHE A 98 -8.54 -5.43 8.28
C PHE A 98 -7.93 -6.24 9.43
N ASP A 99 -8.12 -5.82 10.69
CA ASP A 99 -7.63 -6.52 11.87
C ASP A 99 -8.19 -7.95 11.96
N GLU A 100 -9.49 -8.12 11.68
CA GLU A 100 -10.14 -9.44 11.64
C GLU A 100 -9.56 -10.31 10.51
N MET A 101 -9.45 -9.76 9.30
CA MET A 101 -8.83 -10.46 8.16
C MET A 101 -7.40 -10.91 8.48
N LEU A 102 -6.60 -10.02 9.07
CA LEU A 102 -5.22 -10.29 9.45
C LEU A 102 -5.14 -11.40 10.51
N ALA A 103 -5.97 -11.34 11.54
CA ALA A 103 -6.04 -12.36 12.58
C ALA A 103 -6.43 -13.73 12.00
N GLN A 104 -7.45 -13.76 11.13
CA GLN A 104 -7.92 -14.96 10.46
C GLN A 104 -6.87 -15.56 9.51
N ALA A 105 -6.12 -14.70 8.79
CA ALA A 105 -5.04 -15.14 7.91
C ALA A 105 -3.91 -15.78 8.72
N HIS A 106 -3.46 -15.11 9.79
CA HIS A 106 -2.42 -15.64 10.67
C HIS A 106 -2.83 -16.93 11.39
N ALA A 107 -4.10 -17.06 11.79
CA ALA A 107 -4.62 -18.30 12.37
C ALA A 107 -4.54 -19.50 11.40
N ARG A 108 -4.41 -19.24 10.09
CA ARG A 108 -4.23 -20.24 9.02
C ARG A 108 -2.79 -20.34 8.53
N GLY A 109 -1.85 -19.64 9.17
CA GLY A 109 -0.45 -19.59 8.75
C GLY A 109 -0.20 -18.75 7.48
N ILE A 110 -1.20 -17.99 7.03
CA ILE A 110 -1.09 -17.11 5.85
C ILE A 110 -0.56 -15.75 6.30
N ARG A 111 0.52 -15.29 5.66
CA ARG A 111 1.09 -13.96 5.89
C ARG A 111 0.43 -12.90 5.01
N ILE A 112 0.42 -11.64 5.46
CA ILE A 112 -0.11 -10.52 4.67
C ILE A 112 1.03 -9.58 4.30
N ILE A 113 1.12 -9.26 3.01
CA ILE A 113 1.99 -8.21 2.45
C ILE A 113 1.07 -7.08 1.98
N VAL A 114 1.38 -5.86 2.42
CA VAL A 114 0.66 -4.64 2.01
C VAL A 114 1.48 -3.93 0.95
N ASP A 115 0.84 -3.59 -0.18
CA ASP A 115 1.46 -2.74 -1.20
C ASP A 115 1.67 -1.30 -0.68
N LEU A 116 2.76 -0.68 -1.12
CA LEU A 116 3.14 0.68 -0.74
C LEU A 116 3.64 1.45 -1.96
N VAL A 117 3.11 2.66 -2.13
CA VAL A 117 3.55 3.61 -3.16
C VAL A 117 4.39 4.71 -2.49
N PRO A 118 5.73 4.62 -2.50
CA PRO A 118 6.58 5.62 -1.85
C PRO A 118 6.84 6.86 -2.72
N ASN A 119 6.58 6.78 -4.02
CA ASN A 119 6.97 7.83 -4.98
C ASN A 119 6.09 9.09 -4.90
N HIS A 120 4.80 8.93 -4.66
CA HIS A 120 3.82 10.02 -4.65
C HIS A 120 2.67 9.72 -3.69
N SER A 121 1.88 10.76 -3.39
CA SER A 121 0.60 10.68 -2.69
C SER A 121 -0.49 11.37 -3.53
N SER A 122 -1.75 11.18 -3.15
CA SER A 122 -2.89 11.92 -3.71
C SER A 122 -2.73 13.43 -3.59
N ASP A 123 -3.33 14.17 -4.53
CA ASP A 123 -3.53 15.63 -4.42
C ASP A 123 -4.44 15.99 -3.25
N GLN A 124 -5.24 15.05 -2.73
CA GLN A 124 -6.06 15.25 -1.54
C GLN A 124 -5.37 14.86 -0.23
N HIS A 125 -4.12 14.35 -0.29
CA HIS A 125 -3.36 14.01 0.90
C HIS A 125 -3.05 15.27 1.73
N ALA A 126 -3.13 15.17 3.06
CA ALA A 126 -2.93 16.30 3.98
C ALA A 126 -1.59 17.02 3.74
N TRP A 127 -0.52 16.26 3.47
CA TRP A 127 0.78 16.83 3.13
C TRP A 127 0.79 17.66 1.85
N PHE A 128 0.05 17.25 0.81
CA PHE A 128 0.01 18.02 -0.43
C PHE A 128 -0.77 19.32 -0.23
N GLN A 129 -1.91 19.26 0.46
CA GLN A 129 -2.71 20.43 0.81
C GLN A 129 -1.89 21.43 1.64
N GLU A 130 -1.15 20.95 2.63
CA GLU A 130 -0.24 21.76 3.44
C GLU A 130 0.90 22.37 2.59
N ALA A 131 1.53 21.56 1.72
CA ALA A 131 2.60 22.03 0.84
C ALA A 131 2.16 23.14 -0.12
N VAL A 132 0.93 23.06 -0.65
CA VAL A 132 0.34 24.08 -1.53
C VAL A 132 0.02 25.37 -0.77
N ALA A 133 -0.48 25.26 0.46
CA ALA A 133 -0.83 26.40 1.30
C ALA A 133 0.40 27.11 1.92
N SER A 134 1.53 26.41 2.05
CA SER A 134 2.73 26.94 2.68
C SER A 134 3.59 27.81 1.74
N PRO A 135 4.30 28.82 2.28
CA PRO A 135 5.21 29.67 1.48
C PRO A 135 6.34 28.89 0.79
N ALA A 136 6.89 29.47 -0.28
CA ALA A 136 8.10 28.97 -0.91
C ALA A 136 9.27 28.89 0.09
N GLY A 137 10.01 27.77 0.05
CA GLY A 137 11.14 27.51 0.96
C GLY A 137 10.77 26.89 2.31
N SER A 138 9.48 26.69 2.60
CA SER A 138 9.03 26.01 3.82
C SER A 138 9.33 24.49 3.80
N PRO A 139 9.55 23.85 4.98
CA PRO A 139 9.71 22.40 5.07
C PRO A 139 8.53 21.60 4.50
N GLU A 140 7.31 22.11 4.66
CA GLU A 140 6.08 21.49 4.16
C GLU A 140 6.09 21.46 2.63
N ARG A 141 6.47 22.57 2.00
CA ARG A 141 6.57 22.69 0.55
C ARG A 141 7.71 21.86 -0.04
N ALA A 142 8.75 21.58 0.74
CA ALA A 142 9.86 20.72 0.33
C ALA A 142 9.50 19.23 0.21
N ARG A 143 8.31 18.80 0.66
CA ARG A 143 7.83 17.41 0.52
C ARG A 143 7.50 17.02 -0.93
N TYR A 144 7.21 18.00 -1.80
CA TYR A 144 6.92 17.79 -3.21
C TYR A 144 7.80 18.64 -4.12
N ILE A 145 7.80 18.34 -5.40
CA ILE A 145 8.64 19.03 -6.39
C ILE A 145 7.87 20.22 -6.97
N PHE A 146 8.15 21.42 -6.44
CA PHE A 146 7.68 22.68 -7.01
C PHE A 146 8.77 23.33 -7.86
N ARG A 147 8.43 23.82 -9.05
CA ARG A 147 9.34 24.56 -9.93
C ARG A 147 8.60 25.74 -10.56
N ASP A 148 9.32 26.83 -10.75
CA ASP A 148 8.79 27.98 -11.46
C ASP A 148 8.55 27.63 -12.94
N GLY A 149 7.42 28.08 -13.47
CA GLY A 149 7.14 28.00 -14.89
C GLY A 149 8.08 28.91 -15.70
N LYS A 150 8.20 28.62 -16.99
CA LYS A 150 8.87 29.48 -17.99
C LYS A 150 7.85 30.39 -18.67
N GLY A 151 8.33 31.34 -19.46
CA GLY A 151 7.49 32.34 -20.13
C GLY A 151 7.38 33.63 -19.32
N ALA A 152 6.68 34.63 -19.84
CA ALA A 152 6.61 35.94 -19.20
C ALA A 152 5.83 35.91 -17.88
N ASN A 153 4.87 34.99 -17.76
CA ASN A 153 3.96 34.83 -16.62
C ASN A 153 3.96 33.39 -16.07
N GLY A 154 5.02 32.62 -16.33
CA GLY A 154 5.12 31.22 -15.91
C GLY A 154 4.15 30.27 -16.63
N GLU A 155 3.66 30.64 -17.81
CA GLU A 155 2.67 29.88 -18.57
C GLU A 155 3.18 28.59 -19.22
N LEU A 156 4.51 28.40 -19.30
CA LEU A 156 5.14 27.21 -19.86
C LEU A 156 5.70 26.33 -18.73
N PRO A 157 5.70 24.98 -18.90
CA PRO A 157 6.30 24.10 -17.90
C PRO A 157 7.83 24.30 -17.80
N PRO A 158 8.45 23.92 -16.67
CA PRO A 158 9.90 24.08 -16.47
C PRO A 158 10.73 23.26 -17.47
N ASN A 159 10.21 22.13 -17.96
CA ASN A 159 10.82 21.31 -19.01
C ASN A 159 9.74 20.53 -19.78
N ASN A 160 10.16 19.68 -20.72
CA ASN A 160 9.29 18.86 -21.57
C ASN A 160 9.11 17.42 -21.04
N TRP A 161 9.24 17.19 -19.73
CA TRP A 161 8.98 15.86 -19.17
C TRP A 161 7.51 15.47 -19.32
N GLU A 162 7.29 14.21 -19.66
CA GLU A 162 5.97 13.63 -19.90
C GLU A 162 5.55 12.72 -18.75
N SER A 163 4.25 12.65 -18.51
CA SER A 163 3.66 11.69 -17.58
C SER A 163 3.51 10.32 -18.26
N VAL A 164 3.74 9.24 -17.50
CA VAL A 164 3.49 7.87 -17.98
C VAL A 164 2.01 7.64 -18.31
N PHE A 165 1.11 8.41 -17.70
CA PHE A 165 -0.34 8.37 -17.96
C PHE A 165 -0.79 9.29 -19.10
N GLY A 166 0.16 9.89 -19.82
CA GLY A 166 -0.08 10.82 -20.92
C GLY A 166 -0.12 12.29 -20.50
N GLY A 167 0.21 13.19 -21.44
CA GLY A 167 0.33 14.62 -21.18
C GLY A 167 1.65 15.01 -20.49
N GLY A 168 1.76 16.26 -20.06
CA GLY A 168 2.94 16.78 -19.38
C GLY A 168 3.03 16.33 -17.91
N ALA A 169 4.26 16.21 -17.40
CA ALA A 169 4.51 15.83 -15.99
C ALA A 169 4.31 16.98 -14.97
N TRP A 170 3.96 18.18 -15.44
CA TRP A 170 3.84 19.38 -14.61
C TRP A 170 2.42 19.93 -14.63
N THR A 171 1.84 20.06 -13.46
CA THR A 171 0.55 20.73 -13.25
C THR A 171 0.80 22.13 -12.71
N ARG A 172 0.26 23.16 -13.38
CA ARG A 172 0.31 24.53 -12.88
C ARG A 172 -0.59 24.66 -11.65
N LEU A 173 -0.05 25.22 -10.57
CA LEU A 173 -0.83 25.66 -9.42
C LEU A 173 -1.12 27.15 -9.59
N THR A 174 -2.38 27.53 -9.46
CA THR A 174 -2.78 28.94 -9.40
C THR A 174 -2.75 29.35 -7.93
N GLN A 175 -1.98 30.39 -7.60
CA GLN A 175 -2.03 30.95 -6.25
C GLN A 175 -3.32 31.80 -6.14
N PRO A 176 -3.77 32.18 -4.93
CA PRO A 176 -4.98 32.99 -4.77
C PRO A 176 -4.94 34.34 -5.51
N ASP A 177 -3.76 34.83 -5.87
CA ASP A 177 -3.53 36.07 -6.62
C ASP A 177 -3.50 35.90 -8.15
N GLY A 178 -3.60 34.65 -8.66
CA GLY A 178 -3.60 34.32 -10.09
C GLY A 178 -2.36 33.59 -10.55
#